data_AF-A0A2V8E326-F1
#
_entry.id   AF-A0A2V8E326-F1
#
_cell.length_a   1.000
_cell.length_b   1.000
_cell.length_c   1.000
_cell.angle_alpha   90.00
_cell.angle_beta   90.00
_cell.angle_gamma   90.00
#
_symmetry.space_group_name_H-M   'P 1'
#
loop_
_entity.id
_entity.type
_entity.pdbx_description
1 polymer ?
#
loop_
_entity_poly.entity_id
_entity_poly.type
_entity_poly.pdbx_seq_one_letter_code
_entity_poly.pdbx_strand_id
1 'polypeptide(L)'
;MRSVMARHARTVGLLVVFGLGVPLHASAQAPDEPSFAVDVFKRVVFDPTTYVPATVAYHSFRLDWDTSQVLFQHGFKEINPRFTVSGYPRDMPISYQAGNRRILDDALGVFGTSLLNNLIENVFERALLQSSPDHPRLIRTLGWIERITFASYLTYRQSSQHFQQAERNRQMAAQSGFR
;
A
#
# COMPACT_ATOMS: atom_id res chain seq x y z
N MET A 1 7.47 0.62 -23.22
CA MET A 1 7.05 0.40 -21.82
C MET A 1 8.07 -0.31 -20.90
N ARG A 2 9.30 -0.63 -21.35
CA ARG A 2 10.34 -1.24 -20.48
C ARG A 2 11.03 -0.27 -19.48
N SER A 3 10.77 1.05 -19.56
CA SER A 3 11.55 2.06 -18.80
C SER A 3 10.93 2.52 -17.47
N VAL A 4 9.71 2.10 -17.12
CA VAL A 4 9.06 2.45 -15.84
C VAL A 4 9.31 1.37 -14.78
N MET A 5 9.34 0.09 -15.18
CA MET A 5 9.63 -1.04 -14.28
C MET A 5 11.06 -1.00 -13.74
N ALA A 6 12.04 -0.63 -14.58
CA ALA A 6 13.43 -0.46 -14.16
C ALA A 6 13.62 0.71 -13.18
N ARG A 7 12.72 1.71 -13.21
CA ARG A 7 12.76 2.83 -12.24
C ARG A 7 12.28 2.37 -10.88
N HIS A 8 11.17 1.66 -10.79
CA HIS A 8 10.61 1.20 -9.50
C HIS A 8 11.53 0.19 -8.80
N ALA A 9 12.13 -0.73 -9.54
CA ALA A 9 13.11 -1.67 -8.97
C ALA A 9 14.39 -0.97 -8.47
N ARG A 10 14.83 0.10 -9.14
CA ARG A 10 15.97 0.92 -8.70
C ARG A 10 15.63 1.76 -7.47
N THR A 11 14.42 2.31 -7.36
CA THR A 11 14.02 3.06 -6.16
C THR A 11 13.90 2.16 -4.93
N VAL A 12 13.37 0.94 -5.08
CA VAL A 12 13.29 -0.05 -4.00
C VAL A 12 14.69 -0.51 -3.56
N GLY A 13 15.61 -0.76 -4.50
CA GLY A 13 17.00 -1.10 -4.19
C GLY A 13 17.76 0.04 -3.47
N LEU A 14 17.54 1.30 -3.87
CA LEU A 14 18.18 2.47 -3.23
C LEU A 14 17.66 2.72 -1.81
N LEU A 15 16.40 2.39 -1.51
CA LEU A 15 15.82 2.52 -0.18
C LEU A 15 16.34 1.49 0.82
N VAL A 16 16.63 0.26 0.38
CA VAL A 16 17.32 -0.74 1.20
C VAL A 16 18.76 -0.31 1.51
N VAL A 17 19.42 0.38 0.57
CA VAL A 17 20.78 0.92 0.77
C VAL A 17 20.79 2.15 1.67
N PHE A 18 19.77 3.03 1.61
CA PHE A 18 19.65 4.16 2.55
C PHE A 18 19.34 3.72 3.99
N GLY A 19 18.65 2.59 4.18
CA GLY A 19 18.48 1.97 5.50
C GLY A 19 19.77 1.42 6.10
N LEU A 20 20.81 1.19 5.29
CA LEU A 20 22.13 0.71 5.71
C LEU A 20 23.15 1.84 5.92
N GLY A 21 22.78 3.10 5.61
CA GLY A 21 23.68 4.26 5.62
C GLY A 21 23.64 5.13 6.87
N VAL A 22 23.08 4.65 7.99
CA VAL A 22 23.08 5.42 9.25
C VAL A 22 24.49 5.36 9.86
N PRO A 23 25.11 6.50 10.23
CA PRO A 23 26.47 6.53 10.76
C PRO A 23 26.54 5.74 12.07
N LEU A 24 27.44 4.75 12.11
CA LEU A 24 27.89 4.07 13.32
C LEU A 24 28.65 5.07 14.19
N HIS A 25 27.94 5.86 14.99
CA HIS A 25 28.53 6.47 16.17
C HIS A 25 28.64 5.40 17.25
N ALA A 26 29.80 4.76 17.29
CA ALA A 26 30.24 3.91 18.38
C ALA A 26 30.39 4.78 19.65
N SER A 27 29.41 4.70 20.53
CA SER A 27 29.57 5.10 21.93
C SER A 27 29.30 3.86 22.79
N ALA A 28 30.33 3.45 23.53
CA ALA A 28 30.30 2.27 24.38
C ALA A 28 29.59 2.59 25.70
N GLN A 29 28.49 1.92 26.03
CA GLN A 29 27.98 1.76 27.41
C GLN A 29 26.78 0.78 27.51
N ALA A 30 26.98 -0.31 28.27
CA ALA A 30 25.99 -1.10 29.06
C ALA A 30 24.82 -1.84 28.32
N PRO A 31 24.17 -2.85 28.94
CA PRO A 31 23.71 -4.08 28.28
C PRO A 31 22.43 -3.95 27.43
N ASP A 32 22.45 -4.63 26.27
CA ASP A 32 21.34 -5.09 25.42
C ASP A 32 20.17 -4.11 25.15
N GLU A 33 20.44 -2.82 24.94
CA GLU A 33 19.47 -2.02 24.17
C GLU A 33 19.47 -2.51 22.71
N PRO A 34 18.32 -2.94 22.15
CA PRO A 34 18.25 -3.33 20.76
C PRO A 34 18.71 -2.16 19.90
N SER A 35 19.56 -2.46 18.90
CA SER A 35 20.10 -1.44 18.02
C SER A 35 18.98 -0.59 17.40
N PHE A 36 19.25 0.70 17.20
CA PHE A 36 18.28 1.65 16.64
C PHE A 36 17.57 1.08 15.39
N ALA A 37 18.36 0.51 14.48
CA ALA A 37 17.85 -0.09 13.25
C ALA A 37 16.93 -1.31 13.52
N VAL A 38 17.29 -2.17 14.48
CA VAL A 38 16.47 -3.35 14.83
C VAL A 38 15.17 -2.94 15.51
N ASP A 39 15.18 -1.93 16.37
CA ASP A 39 13.93 -1.42 16.98
C ASP A 39 12.99 -0.81 15.94
N VAL A 40 13.50 0.10 15.09
CA VAL A 40 12.72 0.71 14.01
C VAL A 40 12.16 -0.38 13.07
N PHE A 41 13.01 -1.33 12.66
CA PHE A 41 12.58 -2.44 11.82
C PHE A 41 11.44 -3.24 12.45
N LYS A 42 11.58 -3.65 13.71
CA LYS A 42 10.52 -4.40 14.41
C LYS A 42 9.23 -3.60 14.49
N ARG A 43 9.30 -2.32 14.86
CA ARG A 43 8.11 -1.47 14.95
C ARG A 43 7.40 -1.36 13.62
N VAL A 44 8.13 -1.13 12.53
CA VAL A 44 7.54 -1.02 11.19
C VAL A 44 6.92 -2.35 10.74
N VAL A 45 7.64 -3.47 10.90
CA VAL A 45 7.16 -4.79 10.44
C VAL A 45 5.92 -5.26 11.22
N PHE A 46 5.87 -4.98 12.52
CA PHE A 46 4.74 -5.36 13.36
C PHE A 46 3.63 -4.31 13.44
N ASP A 47 3.79 -3.14 12.81
CA ASP A 47 2.73 -2.14 12.74
C ASP A 47 1.65 -2.55 11.72
N PRO A 48 0.38 -2.73 12.14
CA PRO A 48 -0.71 -3.05 11.23
C PRO A 48 -0.92 -2.03 10.12
N THR A 49 -0.61 -0.75 10.36
CA THR A 49 -0.73 0.31 9.35
C THR A 49 0.25 0.13 8.18
N THR A 50 1.25 -0.76 8.31
CA THR A 50 2.18 -1.14 7.25
C THR A 50 1.52 -2.01 6.19
N TYR A 51 0.66 -2.95 6.58
CA TYR A 51 0.10 -3.97 5.67
C TYR A 51 -1.40 -3.82 5.43
N VAL A 52 -2.18 -3.33 6.40
CA VAL A 52 -3.65 -3.21 6.29
C VAL A 52 -4.07 -2.42 5.03
N PRO A 53 -3.50 -1.24 4.71
CA PRO A 53 -3.89 -0.51 3.51
C PRO A 53 -3.70 -1.31 2.22
N ALA A 54 -2.60 -2.06 2.11
CA ALA A 54 -2.32 -2.90 0.95
C ALA A 54 -3.28 -4.08 0.84
N THR A 55 -3.60 -4.72 1.95
CA THR A 55 -4.56 -5.83 2.00
C THR A 55 -5.97 -5.37 1.60
N VAL A 56 -6.43 -4.23 2.13
CA VAL A 56 -7.76 -3.69 1.78
C VAL A 56 -7.80 -3.25 0.32
N ALA A 57 -6.74 -2.59 -0.17
CA ALA A 57 -6.61 -2.20 -1.56
C ALA A 57 -6.69 -3.44 -2.48
N TYR A 58 -5.88 -4.47 -2.22
CA TYR A 58 -5.90 -5.73 -2.95
C TYR A 58 -7.31 -6.33 -3.01
N HIS A 59 -7.97 -6.45 -1.87
CA HIS A 59 -9.32 -7.01 -1.81
C HIS A 59 -10.32 -6.18 -2.61
N SER A 60 -10.28 -4.85 -2.51
CA SER A 60 -11.19 -3.98 -3.24
C SER A 60 -10.99 -4.10 -4.76
N PHE A 61 -9.74 -4.11 -5.23
CA PHE A 61 -9.40 -4.26 -6.64
C PHE A 61 -9.81 -5.63 -7.16
N ARG A 62 -9.60 -6.68 -6.35
CA ARG A 62 -9.97 -8.05 -6.71
C ARG A 62 -11.48 -8.18 -6.86
N LEU A 63 -12.23 -7.60 -5.93
CA LEU A 63 -13.68 -7.63 -5.93
C LEU A 63 -14.26 -6.94 -7.16
N ASP A 64 -13.77 -5.74 -7.47
CA ASP A 64 -14.11 -5.01 -8.68
C ASP A 64 -13.82 -5.86 -9.92
N TRP A 65 -12.59 -6.38 -10.04
CA TRP A 65 -12.18 -7.18 -11.19
C TRP A 65 -13.00 -8.45 -11.38
N ASP A 66 -13.29 -9.18 -10.30
CA ASP A 66 -14.08 -10.42 -10.35
C ASP A 66 -15.52 -10.14 -10.74
N THR A 67 -16.15 -9.10 -10.18
CA THR A 67 -17.53 -8.74 -10.55
C THR A 67 -17.64 -8.26 -11.99
N SER A 68 -16.61 -7.60 -12.52
CA SER A 68 -16.55 -7.19 -13.92
C SER A 68 -16.48 -8.39 -14.90
N GLN A 69 -15.91 -9.53 -14.49
CA GLN A 69 -15.81 -10.71 -15.38
C GLN A 69 -17.18 -11.23 -15.84
N VAL A 70 -18.17 -11.22 -14.94
CA VAL A 70 -19.54 -11.63 -15.27
C VAL A 70 -20.09 -10.75 -16.40
N LEU A 71 -19.85 -9.44 -16.34
CA LEU A 71 -20.30 -8.51 -17.37
C LEU A 71 -19.55 -8.72 -18.69
N PHE A 72 -18.24 -8.98 -18.64
CA PHE A 72 -17.44 -9.20 -19.86
C PHE A 72 -17.87 -10.43 -20.64
N GLN A 73 -18.30 -11.50 -19.95
CA GLN A 73 -18.87 -12.69 -20.59
C GLN A 73 -20.14 -12.37 -21.39
N HIS A 74 -20.81 -11.27 -21.08
CA HIS A 74 -22.03 -10.81 -21.75
C HIS A 74 -21.77 -9.60 -22.69
N GLY A 75 -20.51 -9.38 -23.09
CA GLY A 75 -20.14 -8.38 -24.11
C GLY A 75 -19.99 -6.95 -23.58
N PHE A 76 -20.06 -6.73 -22.27
CA PHE A 76 -19.76 -5.42 -21.69
C PHE A 76 -18.28 -5.10 -21.84
N LYS A 77 -17.98 -3.81 -22.00
CA LYS A 77 -16.61 -3.30 -22.10
C LYS A 77 -16.12 -2.80 -20.76
N GLU A 78 -14.81 -2.89 -20.54
CA GLU A 78 -14.18 -2.38 -19.33
C GLU A 78 -14.11 -0.86 -19.37
N ILE A 79 -14.58 -0.22 -18.31
CA ILE A 79 -14.62 1.24 -18.17
C ILE A 79 -13.27 1.76 -17.67
N ASN A 80 -12.59 0.99 -16.82
CA ASN A 80 -11.33 1.38 -16.25
C ASN A 80 -10.19 1.24 -17.28
N PRO A 81 -9.61 2.35 -17.78
CA PRO A 81 -8.56 2.30 -18.81
C PRO A 81 -7.34 1.49 -18.39
N ARG A 82 -7.11 1.36 -17.07
CA ARG A 82 -6.04 0.54 -16.52
C ARG A 82 -6.20 -0.95 -16.82
N PHE A 83 -7.42 -1.42 -16.99
CA PHE A 83 -7.73 -2.83 -17.24
C PHE A 83 -8.15 -3.08 -18.69
N THR A 84 -7.91 -2.13 -19.60
CA THR A 84 -8.13 -2.32 -21.04
C THR A 84 -6.83 -2.63 -21.79
N VAL A 85 -6.96 -3.25 -22.96
CA VAL A 85 -5.84 -3.55 -23.86
C VAL A 85 -5.24 -2.27 -24.43
N SER A 86 -6.08 -1.31 -24.83
CA SER A 86 -5.63 -0.04 -25.43
C SER A 86 -5.18 1.02 -24.43
N GLY A 87 -5.57 0.90 -23.16
CA GLY A 87 -5.37 1.97 -22.17
C GLY A 87 -6.41 3.07 -22.21
N TYR A 88 -7.47 2.95 -23.03
CA TYR A 88 -8.60 3.87 -23.07
C TYR A 88 -9.82 3.29 -22.33
N PRO A 89 -10.73 4.14 -21.80
CA PRO A 89 -11.95 3.68 -21.16
C PRO A 89 -12.95 3.11 -22.18
N ARG A 90 -13.83 2.21 -21.72
CA ARG A 90 -14.88 1.54 -22.53
C ARG A 90 -14.31 0.75 -23.70
N ASP A 91 -13.28 -0.03 -23.41
CA ASP A 91 -12.62 -0.88 -24.41
C ASP A 91 -12.49 -2.33 -23.94
N MET A 92 -11.92 -3.18 -24.79
CA MET A 92 -11.71 -4.59 -24.51
C MET A 92 -10.89 -4.77 -23.21
N PRO A 93 -11.40 -5.58 -22.27
CA PRO A 93 -10.67 -5.89 -21.06
C PRO A 93 -9.39 -6.67 -21.38
N ILE A 94 -8.36 -6.49 -20.56
CA ILE A 94 -7.22 -7.40 -20.55
C ILE A 94 -7.64 -8.78 -20.05
N SER A 95 -6.77 -9.78 -20.26
CA SER A 95 -7.03 -11.12 -19.74
C SER A 95 -7.11 -11.14 -18.21
N TYR A 96 -7.87 -12.09 -17.67
CA TYR A 96 -8.06 -12.25 -16.22
C TYR A 96 -6.73 -12.31 -15.46
N GLN A 97 -5.77 -13.10 -15.96
CA GLN A 97 -4.45 -13.24 -15.34
C GLN A 97 -3.64 -11.93 -15.42
N ALA A 98 -3.75 -11.17 -16.50
CA ALA A 98 -3.09 -9.87 -16.61
C ALA A 98 -3.69 -8.86 -15.61
N GLY A 99 -5.01 -8.90 -15.40
CA GLY A 99 -5.70 -8.17 -14.33
C GLY A 99 -5.15 -8.51 -12.95
N ASN A 100 -5.06 -9.80 -12.62
CA ASN A 100 -4.55 -10.25 -11.32
C ASN A 100 -3.12 -9.81 -11.04
N ARG A 101 -2.24 -9.83 -12.07
CA ARG A 101 -0.87 -9.33 -11.94
C ARG A 101 -0.85 -7.84 -11.67
N ARG A 102 -1.64 -7.05 -12.42
CA ARG A 102 -1.75 -5.60 -12.18
C ARG A 102 -2.23 -5.30 -10.76
N ILE A 103 -3.29 -5.96 -10.31
CA ILE A 103 -3.85 -5.80 -8.96
C ILE A 103 -2.82 -6.08 -7.88
N LEU A 104 -2.01 -7.13 -8.04
CA LEU A 104 -0.93 -7.44 -7.11
C LEU A 104 0.13 -6.33 -7.13
N ASP A 105 0.56 -5.87 -8.31
CA ASP A 105 1.54 -4.80 -8.44
C ASP A 105 1.06 -3.50 -7.76
N ASP A 106 -0.24 -3.16 -7.85
CA ASP A 106 -0.81 -2.02 -7.12
C ASP A 106 -0.79 -2.20 -5.62
N ALA A 107 -1.23 -3.35 -5.15
CA ALA A 107 -1.26 -3.65 -3.72
C ALA A 107 0.16 -3.58 -3.13
N LEU A 108 1.17 -4.05 -3.88
CA LEU A 108 2.58 -3.91 -3.52
C LEU A 108 3.05 -2.44 -3.52
N GLY A 109 2.55 -1.62 -4.45
CA GLY A 109 2.79 -0.17 -4.44
C GLY A 109 2.21 0.51 -3.19
N VAL A 110 0.98 0.13 -2.79
CA VAL A 110 0.34 0.62 -1.56
C VAL A 110 1.13 0.16 -0.33
N PHE A 111 1.54 -1.11 -0.29
CA PHE A 111 2.40 -1.64 0.77
C PHE A 111 3.71 -0.86 0.90
N GLY A 112 4.41 -0.62 -0.22
CA GLY A 112 5.64 0.16 -0.22
C GLY A 112 5.43 1.59 0.30
N THR A 113 4.30 2.21 -0.04
CA THR A 113 3.93 3.55 0.47
C THR A 113 3.73 3.54 1.98
N SER A 114 2.96 2.58 2.50
CA SER A 114 2.75 2.41 3.95
C SER A 114 4.03 2.09 4.71
N LEU A 115 4.87 1.20 4.17
CA LEU A 115 6.16 0.84 4.73
C LEU A 115 7.07 2.06 4.89
N LEU A 116 7.16 2.88 3.83
CA LEU A 116 7.96 4.10 3.85
C LEU A 116 7.45 5.13 4.84
N ASN A 117 6.13 5.35 4.88
CA ASN A 117 5.52 6.23 5.86
C ASN A 117 5.89 5.79 7.27
N ASN A 118 5.69 4.52 7.60
CA ASN A 118 5.96 4.01 8.95
C ASN A 118 7.44 4.02 9.31
N LEU A 119 8.34 3.79 8.34
CA LEU A 119 9.77 3.93 8.57
C LEU A 119 10.14 5.37 8.94
N ILE A 120 9.63 6.34 8.17
CA ILE A 120 9.85 7.76 8.43
C ILE A 120 9.31 8.13 9.82
N GLU A 121 8.06 7.76 10.11
CA GLU A 121 7.42 8.05 11.40
C GLU A 121 8.18 7.47 12.59
N ASN A 122 8.65 6.22 12.50
CA ASN A 122 9.40 5.59 13.58
C ASN A 122 10.77 6.24 13.80
N VAL A 123 11.43 6.70 12.72
CA VAL A 123 12.70 7.46 12.83
C VAL A 123 12.46 8.81 13.50
N PHE A 124 11.43 9.56 13.08
CA PHE A 124 11.08 10.85 13.70
C PHE A 124 10.65 10.69 15.15
N GLU A 125 9.78 9.72 15.46
CA GLU A 125 9.35 9.43 16.82
C GLU A 125 10.56 9.17 17.72
N ARG A 126 11.55 8.40 17.26
CA ARG A 126 12.74 8.09 18.06
C ARG A 126 13.69 9.28 18.21
N ALA A 127 13.86 10.09 17.16
CA ALA A 127 14.62 11.35 17.26
C ALA A 127 13.98 12.31 18.28
N LEU A 128 12.64 12.43 18.26
CA LEU A 128 11.89 13.26 19.21
C LEU A 128 11.97 12.72 20.65
N LEU A 129 11.92 11.41 20.84
CA LEU A 129 12.09 10.79 22.15
C LEU A 129 13.50 11.02 22.72
N GLN A 130 14.52 11.11 21.87
CA GLN A 130 15.89 11.44 22.29
C GLN A 130 16.03 12.93 22.64
N SER A 131 15.44 13.82 21.86
CA SER A 131 15.55 15.27 22.09
C SER A 131 14.60 15.81 23.18
N SER A 132 13.50 15.11 23.47
CA SER A 132 12.44 15.56 24.38
C SER A 132 11.97 14.40 25.29
N PRO A 133 12.84 13.96 26.22
CA PRO A 133 12.58 12.77 27.04
C PRO A 133 11.44 12.95 28.07
N ASP A 134 11.00 14.17 28.34
CA ASP A 134 9.96 14.48 29.34
C ASP A 134 8.53 14.14 28.89
N HIS A 135 8.31 13.94 27.58
CA HIS A 135 6.98 13.76 27.01
C HIS A 135 6.80 12.48 26.18
N PRO A 136 7.28 11.31 26.63
CA PRO A 136 7.35 10.11 25.79
C PRO A 136 5.97 9.56 25.43
N ARG A 137 4.99 9.73 26.32
CA ARG A 137 3.60 9.29 26.07
C ARG A 137 2.90 10.15 25.01
N LEU A 138 3.16 11.46 25.02
CA LEU A 138 2.57 12.38 24.05
C LEU A 138 3.13 12.08 22.65
N ILE A 139 4.45 11.98 22.53
CA ILE A 139 5.14 11.70 21.27
C ILE A 139 4.62 10.39 20.64
N ARG A 140 4.55 9.31 21.43
CA ARG A 140 4.02 8.02 20.95
C ARG A 140 2.56 8.09 20.54
N THR A 141 1.73 8.83 21.29
CA THR A 141 0.31 9.01 20.97
C THR A 141 0.14 9.74 19.64
N LEU A 142 0.88 10.83 19.44
CA LEU A 142 0.85 11.59 18.18
C LEU A 142 1.29 10.72 16.99
N GLY A 143 2.39 9.98 17.15
CA GLY A 143 2.86 9.05 16.10
C GLY A 143 1.82 7.98 15.74
N TRP A 144 1.09 7.44 16.72
CA TRP A 144 -0.03 6.53 16.44
C TRP A 144 -1.18 7.20 15.70
N ILE A 145 -1.56 8.42 16.09
CA ILE A 145 -2.62 9.19 15.43
C ILE A 145 -2.24 9.45 13.97
N GLU A 146 -1.01 9.86 13.69
CA GLU A 146 -0.52 10.14 12.34
C GLU A 146 -0.52 8.88 11.46
N ARG A 147 0.05 7.77 11.96
CA ARG A 147 0.06 6.48 11.23
C ARG A 147 -1.33 5.96 10.92
N ILE A 148 -2.27 6.02 11.88
CA ILE A 148 -3.66 5.59 11.68
C ILE A 148 -4.37 6.51 10.68
N THR A 149 -4.18 7.82 10.79
CA THR A 149 -4.81 8.81 9.90
C THR A 149 -4.33 8.61 8.48
N PHE A 150 -3.01 8.47 8.29
CA PHE A 150 -2.42 8.20 6.98
C PHE A 150 -2.93 6.88 6.39
N ALA A 151 -2.90 5.79 7.16
CA ALA A 151 -3.37 4.49 6.71
C ALA A 151 -4.87 4.51 6.34
N SER A 152 -5.69 5.22 7.11
CA SER A 152 -7.12 5.38 6.85
C SER A 152 -7.37 6.16 5.56
N TYR A 153 -6.66 7.29 5.39
CA TYR A 153 -6.72 8.10 4.17
C TYR A 153 -6.31 7.29 2.94
N LEU A 154 -5.16 6.60 3.01
CA LEU A 154 -4.64 5.80 1.91
C LEU A 154 -5.60 4.66 1.55
N THR A 155 -6.10 3.94 2.56
CA THR A 155 -7.09 2.87 2.38
C THR A 155 -8.34 3.38 1.68
N TYR A 156 -8.91 4.49 2.16
CA TYR A 156 -10.12 5.07 1.58
C TYR A 156 -9.89 5.53 0.14
N ARG A 157 -8.80 6.27 -0.10
CA ARG A 157 -8.44 6.79 -1.42
C ARG A 157 -8.25 5.68 -2.44
N GLN A 158 -7.61 4.57 -2.06
CA GLN A 158 -7.36 3.46 -2.98
C GLN A 158 -8.58 2.57 -3.16
N SER A 159 -9.39 2.35 -2.13
CA SER A 159 -10.37 1.24 -2.16
C SER A 159 -11.81 1.68 -2.44
N SER A 160 -12.18 2.91 -2.10
CA SER A 160 -13.59 3.37 -2.11
C SER A 160 -14.26 3.23 -3.48
N GLN A 161 -13.58 3.67 -4.55
CA GLN A 161 -14.12 3.62 -5.91
C GLN A 161 -14.30 2.17 -6.40
N HIS A 162 -13.40 1.27 -6.02
CA HIS A 162 -13.46 -0.13 -6.42
C HIS A 162 -14.57 -0.89 -5.70
N PHE A 163 -14.81 -0.63 -4.42
CA PHE A 163 -15.97 -1.18 -3.72
C PHE A 163 -17.28 -0.69 -4.35
N GLN A 164 -17.39 0.60 -4.67
CA GLN A 164 -18.55 1.15 -5.34
C GLN A 164 -18.75 0.55 -6.74
N GLN A 165 -17.67 0.39 -7.51
CA GLN A 165 -17.72 -0.23 -8.83
C GLN A 165 -18.15 -1.69 -8.75
N ALA A 166 -17.58 -2.46 -7.82
CA ALA A 166 -17.94 -3.85 -7.60
C ALA A 166 -19.44 -4.00 -7.30
N GLU A 167 -19.97 -3.12 -6.46
CA GLU A 167 -21.40 -3.14 -6.12
C GLU A 167 -22.29 -2.75 -7.31
N ARG A 168 -21.90 -1.73 -8.09
CA ARG A 168 -22.60 -1.37 -9.34
C ARG A 168 -22.60 -2.53 -10.33
N ASN A 169 -21.47 -3.23 -10.48
CA ASN A 169 -21.36 -4.39 -11.38
C ASN A 169 -22.30 -5.52 -10.94
N ARG A 170 -22.37 -5.82 -9.64
CA ARG A 170 -23.30 -6.82 -9.10
C ARG A 170 -24.76 -6.44 -9.35
N GLN A 171 -25.13 -5.20 -9.08
CA GLN A 171 -26.49 -4.71 -9.32
C GLN A 171 -26.86 -4.82 -10.80
N MET A 172 -25.94 -4.44 -11.69
CA MET A 172 -26.14 -4.54 -13.14
C MET A 172 -26.27 -6.00 -13.60
N ALA A 173 -25.42 -6.89 -13.11
CA ALA A 173 -25.48 -8.32 -13.39
C ALA A 173 -26.83 -8.91 -12.92
N ALA A 174 -27.24 -8.59 -11.68
CA ALA A 174 -28.52 -9.05 -11.12
C ALA A 174 -29.74 -8.54 -11.90
N GLN A 175 -29.76 -7.25 -12.26
CA GLN A 175 -30.85 -6.65 -13.06
C GLN A 175 -30.94 -7.26 -14.47
N SER A 176 -29.80 -7.67 -15.03
CA SER A 176 -29.73 -8.29 -16.35
C SER A 176 -29.93 -9.81 -16.32
N GLY A 177 -30.08 -10.41 -15.13
CA GLY A 177 -30.23 -11.85 -14.95
C GLY A 177 -28.95 -12.66 -15.15
N PHE A 178 -27.78 -12.01 -15.16
CA PHE A 178 -26.50 -12.68 -15.29
C PHE A 178 -26.12 -13.37 -13.98
N ARG A 179 -25.45 -14.51 -14.08
CA ARG A 179 -24.98 -15.32 -12.94
C ARG A 179 -23.49 -15.56 -13.03
#